data_AF-W5Q3S8-F1
#
_entry.id   AF-W5Q3S8-F1
#
_cell.length_a   1.000
_cell.length_b   1.000
_cell.length_c   1.000
_cell.angle_alpha   90.00
_cell.angle_beta   90.00
_cell.angle_gamma   90.00
#
_symmetry.space_group_name_H-M   'P 1'
#
loop_
_entity.id
_entity.type
_entity.pdbx_description
1 polymer ?
#
loop_
_entity_poly.entity_id
_entity_poly.type
_entity_poly.pdbx_seq_one_letter_code
_entity_poly.pdbx_strand_id
1 'polypeptide(L)'
;MGAPRPVFPWGAALWAFLLASLGGAAGQPLGAEPMCTAQPLARYSVTFTGKWSQASFPKQYPLFRPPAQWSSLLGAAHSSDYSLWRKDQYVSNGLREFAERGEAWALMREMEAAGERLPCVSFVVRIVPSPDWFVGVDSLDLCDRGSWREQVAVDLYPYDAGTDSGFTFSSPNFATVPQDTVTEVRA
;
A
#
# COMPACT_ATOMS: atom_id res chain seq x y z
N MET A 1 -84.20 -6.42 18.76
CA MET A 1 -84.40 -7.55 19.69
C MET A 1 -83.93 -8.79 18.93
N GLY A 2 -82.90 -9.56 19.27
CA GLY A 2 -81.91 -9.54 20.33
C GLY A 2 -81.28 -10.94 20.32
N ALA A 3 -80.02 -11.06 19.87
CA ALA A 3 -79.12 -12.24 20.01
C ALA A 3 -79.72 -13.61 19.55
N PRO A 4 -79.06 -14.77 19.74
CA PRO A 4 -77.69 -15.03 20.19
C PRO A 4 -76.90 -16.10 19.38
N ARG A 5 -75.63 -16.28 19.79
CA ARG A 5 -74.70 -17.41 19.59
C ARG A 5 -75.00 -18.55 20.63
N PRO A 6 -74.02 -19.37 21.09
CA PRO A 6 -73.08 -20.36 20.51
C PRO A 6 -73.39 -21.80 21.06
N VAL A 7 -72.63 -22.90 20.93
CA VAL A 7 -71.34 -23.29 21.60
C VAL A 7 -70.92 -24.72 21.15
N PHE A 8 -69.59 -24.91 21.02
CA PHE A 8 -68.81 -26.13 20.71
C PHE A 8 -68.53 -27.04 21.92
N PRO A 9 -68.08 -28.29 21.70
CA PRO A 9 -66.75 -28.69 22.24
C PRO A 9 -65.94 -29.50 21.21
N TRP A 10 -64.69 -29.14 20.88
CA TRP A 10 -63.40 -29.43 21.56
C TRP A 10 -62.94 -30.89 21.47
N GLY A 11 -61.94 -31.11 20.61
CA GLY A 11 -61.20 -32.36 20.43
C GLY A 11 -60.21 -32.21 19.27
N ALA A 12 -59.05 -31.62 19.54
CA ALA A 12 -57.99 -31.37 18.57
C ALA A 12 -56.99 -32.52 18.50
N ALA A 13 -56.54 -32.88 17.30
CA ALA A 13 -55.22 -33.42 16.96
C ALA A 13 -55.23 -33.80 15.46
N LEU A 14 -54.22 -33.62 14.62
CA LEU A 14 -52.89 -33.02 14.66
C LEU A 14 -52.51 -32.95 13.17
N TRP A 15 -52.41 -31.77 12.57
CA TRP A 15 -51.84 -31.65 11.21
C TRP A 15 -50.33 -31.53 11.34
N ALA A 16 -49.62 -32.58 10.92
CA ALA A 16 -48.17 -32.55 10.78
C ALA A 16 -47.78 -31.62 9.63
N PHE A 17 -47.44 -30.38 9.95
CA PHE A 17 -46.73 -29.49 9.03
C PHE A 17 -45.22 -29.68 9.23
N LEU A 18 -44.59 -30.37 8.27
CA LEU A 18 -43.15 -30.36 8.09
C LEU A 18 -42.73 -28.95 7.66
N LEU A 19 -42.33 -28.12 8.62
CA LEU A 19 -41.56 -26.92 8.37
C LEU A 19 -40.12 -27.35 8.09
N ALA A 20 -39.78 -27.48 6.80
CA ALA A 20 -38.39 -27.48 6.39
C ALA A 20 -37.81 -26.10 6.74
N SER A 21 -37.07 -26.02 7.84
CA SER A 21 -36.22 -24.87 8.12
C SER A 21 -35.12 -24.86 7.07
N LEU A 22 -35.34 -24.15 5.96
CA LEU A 22 -34.24 -23.58 5.20
C LEU A 22 -33.54 -22.61 6.13
N GLY A 23 -32.54 -23.13 6.84
CA GLY A 23 -31.52 -22.33 7.50
C GLY A 23 -30.79 -21.55 6.42
N GLY A 24 -31.35 -20.41 6.05
CA GLY A 24 -30.59 -19.36 5.40
C GLY A 24 -29.56 -18.91 6.42
N ALA A 25 -28.38 -19.52 6.39
CA ALA A 25 -27.20 -18.85 6.88
C ALA A 25 -27.11 -17.57 6.06
N ALA A 26 -27.58 -16.47 6.63
CA ALA A 26 -27.16 -15.16 6.18
C ALA A 26 -25.64 -15.19 6.32
N GLY A 27 -24.96 -15.44 5.21
CA GLY A 27 -23.52 -15.22 5.11
C GLY A 27 -23.32 -13.76 5.45
N GLN A 28 -22.95 -13.48 6.71
CA GLN A 28 -22.33 -12.21 7.01
C GLN A 28 -21.16 -12.10 6.03
N PRO A 29 -21.04 -10.98 5.29
CA PRO A 29 -19.83 -10.76 4.53
C PRO A 29 -18.70 -10.81 5.54
N LEU A 30 -17.84 -11.84 5.40
CA LEU A 30 -16.65 -12.01 6.20
C LEU A 30 -15.81 -10.75 6.02
N GLY A 31 -15.79 -9.95 7.09
CA GLY A 31 -14.85 -8.88 7.39
C GLY A 31 -14.26 -8.15 6.18
N ALA A 32 -14.95 -7.09 5.73
CA ALA A 32 -14.17 -5.91 5.39
C ALA A 32 -13.43 -5.52 6.68
N GLU A 33 -12.09 -5.63 6.69
CA GLU A 33 -11.26 -5.06 7.76
C GLU A 33 -11.81 -3.66 8.05
N PRO A 34 -12.16 -3.34 9.31
CA PRO A 34 -12.88 -2.13 9.62
C PRO A 34 -12.02 -0.95 9.15
N MET A 35 -12.58 -0.20 8.19
CA MET A 35 -12.02 1.06 7.73
C MET A 35 -11.64 1.90 8.96
N CYS A 36 -10.48 2.56 8.91
CA CYS A 36 -10.00 3.34 10.03
C CYS A 36 -11.09 4.29 10.56
N THR A 37 -11.53 4.06 11.80
CA THR A 37 -12.57 4.87 12.46
C THR A 37 -11.99 6.06 13.22
N ALA A 38 -10.69 6.33 13.08
CA ALA A 38 -10.02 7.39 13.81
C ALA A 38 -10.57 8.75 13.41
N GLN A 39 -10.98 9.53 14.40
CA GLN A 39 -11.52 10.87 14.23
C GLN A 39 -10.94 11.81 15.29
N PRO A 40 -10.64 13.08 14.95
CA PRO A 40 -10.70 13.68 13.61
C PRO A 40 -9.54 13.21 12.70
N LEU A 41 -9.45 13.75 11.48
CA LEU A 41 -8.28 13.54 10.61
C LEU A 41 -6.99 14.01 11.30
N ALA A 42 -5.91 13.25 11.14
CA ALA A 42 -4.59 13.62 11.64
C ALA A 42 -3.72 14.26 10.56
N ARG A 43 -2.81 15.13 10.99
CA ARG A 43 -1.75 15.71 10.15
C ARG A 43 -0.40 15.18 10.62
N TYR A 44 0.37 14.65 9.69
CA TYR A 44 1.71 14.13 9.95
C TYR A 44 2.79 15.00 9.31
N SER A 45 3.98 14.97 9.91
CA SER A 45 5.21 15.41 9.26
C SER A 45 6.02 14.16 8.90
N VAL A 46 6.44 14.07 7.64
CA VAL A 46 7.32 12.99 7.17
C VAL A 46 8.72 13.56 7.06
N THR A 47 9.66 12.98 7.83
CA THR A 47 11.08 13.37 7.78
C THR A 47 11.89 12.22 7.20
N PHE A 48 12.49 12.44 6.04
CA PHE A 48 13.44 11.52 5.44
C PHE A 48 14.86 11.89 5.87
N THR A 49 15.62 10.91 6.38
CA THR A 49 17.03 11.09 6.76
C THR A 49 17.90 10.10 5.99
N GLY A 50 18.65 10.61 5.01
CA GLY A 50 19.58 9.80 4.24
C GLY A 50 20.77 9.34 5.08
N LYS A 51 20.93 8.02 5.25
CA LYS A 51 22.07 7.39 5.96
C LYS A 51 23.16 6.86 5.00
N TRP A 52 23.06 7.18 3.71
CA TRP A 52 24.06 6.81 2.70
C TRP A 52 25.27 7.74 2.82
N SER A 53 26.38 7.19 3.34
CA SER A 53 27.65 7.90 3.50
C SER A 53 28.80 7.00 3.07
N GLN A 54 29.95 7.59 2.74
CA GLN A 54 31.15 6.82 2.40
C GLN A 54 31.64 5.94 3.56
N ALA A 55 31.39 6.35 4.80
CA ALA A 55 31.79 5.58 5.99
C ALA A 55 30.94 4.32 6.18
N SER A 56 29.62 4.44 6.00
CA SER A 56 28.68 3.31 6.13
C SER A 56 28.63 2.42 4.88
N PHE A 57 28.87 2.99 3.69
CA PHE A 57 28.80 2.30 2.40
C PHE A 57 30.01 2.67 1.52
N PRO A 58 31.22 2.16 1.83
CA PRO A 58 32.46 2.60 1.16
C PRO A 58 32.61 2.06 -0.27
N LYS A 59 31.98 0.93 -0.59
CA LYS A 59 32.12 0.28 -1.90
C LYS A 59 31.54 1.16 -3.00
N GLN A 60 32.41 1.64 -3.88
CA GLN A 60 32.06 2.44 -5.07
C GLN A 60 31.22 3.69 -4.75
N TYR A 61 31.38 4.29 -3.57
CA TYR A 61 30.64 5.50 -3.18
C TYR A 61 30.84 6.63 -4.21
N PRO A 62 29.77 7.14 -4.87
CA PRO A 62 29.89 8.16 -5.91
C PRO A 62 30.36 9.50 -5.34
N LEU A 63 31.55 9.95 -5.73
CA LEU A 63 32.12 11.23 -5.30
C LEU A 63 31.96 12.36 -6.34
N PHE A 64 31.78 12.02 -7.61
CA PHE A 64 31.74 13.02 -8.69
C PHE A 64 30.85 12.58 -9.85
N ARG A 65 30.21 13.58 -10.48
CA ARG A 65 29.41 13.48 -11.72
C ARG A 65 28.39 12.31 -11.78
N PRO A 66 27.32 12.35 -10.97
CA PRO A 66 27.08 13.22 -9.82
C PRO A 66 27.61 12.61 -8.51
N PRO A 67 27.82 13.42 -7.44
CA PRO A 67 28.05 12.87 -6.10
C PRO A 67 26.81 12.13 -5.59
N ALA A 68 27.03 11.22 -4.62
CA ALA A 68 25.97 10.49 -3.94
C ALA A 68 24.94 11.45 -3.32
N GLN A 69 23.69 11.31 -3.74
CA GLN A 69 22.58 12.13 -3.30
C GLN A 69 21.25 11.38 -3.42
N TRP A 70 20.17 12.03 -3.03
CA TRP A 70 18.81 11.51 -3.11
C TRP A 70 18.00 12.38 -4.06
N SER A 71 17.02 11.80 -4.74
CA SER A 71 15.99 12.60 -5.44
C SER A 71 15.09 13.31 -4.43
N SER A 72 14.16 14.13 -4.95
CA SER A 72 12.99 14.55 -4.18
C SER A 72 12.22 13.32 -3.68
N LEU A 73 11.59 13.43 -2.52
CA LEU A 73 10.64 12.43 -2.02
C LEU A 73 9.29 12.64 -2.68
N LEU A 74 8.70 11.56 -3.22
CA LEU A 74 7.34 11.54 -3.72
C LEU A 74 6.53 10.50 -2.95
N GLY A 75 5.36 10.89 -2.47
CA GLY A 75 4.50 10.00 -1.71
C GLY A 75 3.06 10.50 -1.65
N ALA A 76 2.17 9.57 -1.33
CA ALA A 76 0.75 9.82 -1.18
C ALA A 76 0.26 9.16 0.10
N ALA A 77 -0.72 9.80 0.73
CA ALA A 77 -1.63 9.10 1.63
C ALA A 77 -2.71 8.47 0.75
N HIS A 78 -3.07 7.21 1.01
CA HIS A 78 -3.93 6.41 0.13
C HIS A 78 -4.70 5.32 0.90
N SER A 79 -5.70 4.75 0.25
CA SER A 79 -6.45 3.59 0.75
C SER A 79 -5.67 2.29 0.55
N SER A 80 -6.05 1.23 1.26
CA SER A 80 -5.33 -0.04 1.24
C SER A 80 -5.38 -0.79 -0.11
N ASP A 81 -6.30 -0.42 -0.99
CA ASP A 81 -6.44 -0.96 -2.35
C ASP A 81 -5.51 -0.30 -3.38
N TYR A 82 -4.99 0.90 -3.09
CA TYR A 82 -3.96 1.53 -3.90
C TYR A 82 -2.56 1.06 -3.50
N SER A 83 -1.68 0.89 -4.49
CA SER A 83 -0.28 0.50 -4.29
C SER A 83 0.61 1.41 -5.13
N LEU A 84 1.50 2.16 -4.48
CA LEU A 84 2.50 2.97 -5.18
C LEU A 84 3.61 2.08 -5.77
N TRP A 85 4.07 1.12 -4.97
CA TRP A 85 5.07 0.11 -5.32
C TRP A 85 4.95 -1.03 -4.31
N ARG A 86 5.40 -2.23 -4.66
CA ARG A 86 5.40 -3.37 -3.74
C ARG A 86 6.52 -4.33 -4.11
N LYS A 87 7.16 -4.92 -3.09
CA LYS A 87 8.14 -6.00 -3.28
C LYS A 87 7.51 -7.17 -4.06
N ASP A 88 8.27 -7.77 -4.96
CA ASP A 88 7.84 -8.89 -5.81
C ASP A 88 6.64 -8.53 -6.74
N GLN A 89 6.45 -7.24 -7.04
CA GLN A 89 5.50 -6.74 -8.04
C GLN A 89 6.22 -5.88 -9.08
N TYR A 90 5.62 -5.75 -10.27
CA TYR A 90 6.12 -4.87 -11.30
C TYR A 90 5.88 -3.40 -10.95
N VAL A 91 6.84 -2.54 -11.26
CA VAL A 91 6.67 -1.08 -11.16
C VAL A 91 5.76 -0.57 -12.27
N SER A 92 5.02 0.50 -11.98
CA SER A 92 4.28 1.26 -13.00
C SER A 92 5.24 1.98 -13.95
N ASN A 93 4.73 2.47 -15.08
CA ASN A 93 5.52 3.29 -16.00
C ASN A 93 6.01 4.58 -15.32
N GLY A 94 5.14 5.25 -14.54
CA GLY A 94 5.55 6.44 -13.79
C GLY A 94 6.65 6.14 -12.78
N LEU A 95 6.56 5.02 -12.07
CA LEU A 95 7.58 4.62 -11.11
C LEU A 95 8.89 4.22 -11.79
N ARG A 96 8.85 3.57 -12.96
CA ARG A 96 10.04 3.31 -13.77
C ARG A 96 10.77 4.60 -14.14
N GLU A 97 10.06 5.58 -14.69
CA GLU A 97 10.63 6.89 -15.06
C GLU A 97 11.27 7.59 -13.85
N PHE A 98 10.58 7.55 -12.71
CA PHE A 98 11.08 8.13 -11.47
C PHE A 98 12.31 7.37 -10.94
N ALA A 99 12.26 6.03 -10.93
CA ALA A 99 13.31 5.16 -10.42
C ALA A 99 14.56 5.22 -11.28
N GLU A 100 14.49 5.41 -12.61
CA GLU A 100 15.64 5.48 -13.52
C GLU A 100 16.18 6.91 -13.71
N ARG A 101 15.33 7.94 -13.69
CA ARG A 101 15.70 9.31 -14.09
C ARG A 101 15.34 10.40 -13.08
N GLY A 102 14.52 10.08 -12.08
CA GLY A 102 13.93 11.09 -11.20
C GLY A 102 12.80 11.89 -11.87
N GLU A 103 12.27 11.42 -13.00
CA GLU A 103 11.17 12.06 -13.72
C GLU A 103 9.84 11.82 -12.99
N ALA A 104 9.41 12.83 -12.24
CA ALA A 104 8.29 12.74 -11.29
C ALA A 104 6.89 12.81 -11.94
N TRP A 105 6.78 13.41 -13.11
CA TRP A 105 5.49 13.85 -13.65
C TRP A 105 4.50 12.71 -13.89
N ALA A 106 4.96 11.61 -14.52
CA ALA A 106 4.11 10.46 -14.78
C ALA A 106 3.66 9.79 -13.48
N LEU A 107 4.55 9.66 -12.50
CA LEU A 107 4.22 9.08 -11.20
C LEU A 107 3.23 9.95 -10.42
N MET A 108 3.41 11.27 -10.40
CA MET A 108 2.46 12.19 -9.76
C MET A 108 1.05 12.05 -10.34
N ARG A 109 0.94 11.91 -11.67
CA ARG A 109 -0.35 11.70 -12.33
C ARG A 109 -0.97 10.35 -11.98
N GLU A 110 -0.17 9.29 -11.84
CA GLU A 110 -0.67 7.98 -11.38
C GLU A 110 -1.17 8.04 -9.93
N MET A 111 -0.52 8.86 -9.09
CA MET A 111 -0.91 9.05 -7.68
C MET A 111 -2.20 9.85 -7.49
N GLU A 112 -2.69 10.58 -8.49
CA GLU A 112 -4.02 11.20 -8.44
C GLU A 112 -5.15 10.15 -8.25
N ALA A 113 -4.89 8.88 -8.62
CA ALA A 113 -5.82 7.78 -8.44
C ALA A 113 -5.85 7.20 -7.01
N ALA A 114 -5.03 7.70 -6.08
CA ALA A 114 -4.89 7.17 -4.71
C ALA A 114 -6.16 7.29 -3.83
N GLY A 115 -7.19 8.02 -4.29
CA GLY A 115 -8.53 8.05 -3.69
C GLY A 115 -8.67 8.91 -2.43
N GLU A 116 -9.81 8.79 -1.75
CA GLU A 116 -10.10 9.41 -0.45
C GLU A 116 -10.45 8.30 0.55
N ARG A 117 -9.71 8.22 1.67
CA ARG A 117 -9.73 7.27 2.84
C ARG A 117 -8.33 6.71 3.07
N LEU A 118 -7.50 7.49 3.77
CA LEU A 118 -6.05 7.45 3.63
C LEU A 118 -5.33 7.01 4.92
N PRO A 119 -5.61 5.81 5.48
CA PRO A 119 -4.86 5.36 6.64
C PRO A 119 -3.41 4.99 6.26
N CYS A 120 -3.17 4.64 5.00
CA CYS A 120 -1.87 4.23 4.52
C CYS A 120 -1.07 5.40 3.94
N VAL A 121 0.25 5.35 4.12
CA VAL A 121 1.20 6.24 3.44
C VAL A 121 2.21 5.39 2.67
N SER A 122 2.41 5.74 1.40
CA SER A 122 3.51 5.23 0.59
C SER A 122 4.38 6.37 0.09
N PHE A 123 5.68 6.14 -0.01
CA PHE A 123 6.59 7.08 -0.68
C PHE A 123 7.76 6.34 -1.31
N VAL A 124 8.45 7.05 -2.22
CA VAL A 124 9.65 6.60 -2.91
C VAL A 124 10.67 7.75 -3.01
N VAL A 125 11.95 7.38 -2.95
CA VAL A 125 13.11 8.26 -3.13
C VAL A 125 14.16 7.51 -3.95
N ARG A 126 14.53 8.02 -5.13
CA ARG A 126 15.59 7.43 -5.97
C ARG A 126 16.97 7.66 -5.34
N ILE A 127 17.81 6.63 -5.42
CA ILE A 127 19.24 6.69 -5.11
C ILE A 127 19.95 7.29 -6.32
N VAL A 128 20.73 8.37 -6.14
CA VAL A 128 21.37 9.08 -7.26
C VAL A 128 22.89 9.13 -7.07
N PRO A 129 23.70 8.70 -8.06
CA PRO A 129 23.29 7.97 -9.26
C PRO A 129 22.99 6.50 -8.93
N SER A 130 22.10 5.89 -9.71
CA SER A 130 21.88 4.44 -9.74
C SER A 130 21.23 4.04 -11.07
N PRO A 131 21.25 2.75 -11.45
CA PRO A 131 20.49 2.23 -12.59
C PRO A 131 18.99 2.53 -12.40
N ASP A 132 18.36 1.87 -11.44
CA ASP A 132 16.93 1.97 -11.13
C ASP A 132 16.65 1.79 -9.62
N TRP A 133 17.63 2.10 -8.77
CA TRP A 133 17.55 1.84 -7.34
C TRP A 133 16.83 2.95 -6.57
N PHE A 134 16.02 2.56 -5.59
CA PHE A 134 15.27 3.48 -4.73
C PHE A 134 15.16 2.98 -3.29
N VAL A 135 14.72 3.85 -2.40
CA VAL A 135 14.21 3.51 -1.07
C VAL A 135 12.78 4.02 -0.93
N GLY A 136 11.99 3.43 -0.05
CA GLY A 136 10.62 3.85 0.12
C GLY A 136 9.88 3.10 1.21
N VAL A 137 8.63 3.48 1.40
CA VAL A 137 7.65 2.76 2.23
C VAL A 137 6.47 2.39 1.34
N ASP A 138 6.02 1.13 1.44
CA ASP A 138 4.78 0.62 0.83
C ASP A 138 3.72 0.49 1.92
N SER A 139 2.58 1.17 1.72
CA SER A 139 1.33 0.98 2.44
C SER A 139 1.43 0.99 3.97
N LEU A 140 2.17 1.94 4.55
CA LEU A 140 2.29 2.05 6.01
C LEU A 140 0.99 2.58 6.62
N ASP A 141 0.29 1.72 7.35
CA ASP A 141 -0.92 2.07 8.08
C ASP A 141 -0.60 2.92 9.34
N LEU A 142 -1.07 4.17 9.33
CA LEU A 142 -0.98 5.12 10.43
C LEU A 142 -2.15 5.00 11.42
N CYS A 143 -3.17 4.21 11.08
CA CYS A 143 -4.27 3.90 11.95
C CYS A 143 -3.99 2.60 12.73
N ASP A 144 -4.18 2.63 14.04
CA ASP A 144 -4.15 1.43 14.88
C ASP A 144 -5.43 1.37 15.70
N ARG A 145 -6.28 0.37 15.44
CA ARG A 145 -7.51 0.09 16.18
C ARG A 145 -8.39 1.34 16.41
N GLY A 146 -8.54 2.16 15.38
CA GLY A 146 -9.38 3.37 15.44
C GLY A 146 -8.71 4.59 16.10
N SER A 147 -7.40 4.55 16.32
CA SER A 147 -6.59 5.69 16.80
C SER A 147 -5.42 5.97 15.86
N TRP A 148 -5.06 7.24 15.69
CA TRP A 148 -3.89 7.63 14.92
C TRP A 148 -2.61 7.38 15.71
N ARG A 149 -1.62 6.73 15.10
CA ARG A 149 -0.30 6.51 15.72
C ARG A 149 0.39 7.85 15.95
N GLU A 150 0.97 8.07 17.13
CA GLU A 150 1.66 9.34 17.42
C GLU A 150 2.95 9.49 16.60
N GLN A 151 3.71 8.41 16.45
CA GLN A 151 4.96 8.39 15.70
C GLN A 151 5.23 6.99 15.14
N VAL A 152 5.83 6.95 13.95
CA VAL A 152 6.38 5.72 13.35
C VAL A 152 7.79 6.02 12.85
N ALA A 153 8.74 5.14 13.16
CA ALA A 153 10.09 5.18 12.63
C ALA A 153 10.35 3.88 11.87
N VAL A 154 10.84 3.99 10.63
CA VAL A 154 11.13 2.86 9.74
C VAL A 154 12.54 3.02 9.21
N ASP A 155 13.38 2.01 9.40
CA ASP A 155 14.66 1.92 8.69
C ASP A 155 14.42 1.45 7.26
N LEU A 156 15.05 2.14 6.30
CA LEU A 156 14.86 1.90 4.87
C LEU A 156 16.08 1.18 4.28
N TYR A 157 15.80 0.31 3.32
CA TYR A 157 16.80 -0.46 2.58
C TYR A 157 16.62 -0.22 1.08
N PRO A 158 17.70 -0.33 0.29
CA PRO A 158 17.65 -0.16 -1.15
C PRO A 158 16.84 -1.27 -1.84
N TYR A 159 16.05 -0.88 -2.82
CA TYR A 159 15.30 -1.74 -3.72
C TYR A 159 15.71 -1.47 -5.17
N ASP A 160 15.68 -2.51 -5.98
CA ASP A 160 15.86 -2.52 -7.42
C ASP A 160 14.49 -2.57 -8.09
N ALA A 161 14.26 -1.73 -9.10
CA ALA A 161 12.96 -1.63 -9.75
C ALA A 161 12.70 -2.74 -10.77
N GLY A 162 13.74 -3.48 -11.18
CA GLY A 162 13.68 -4.53 -12.18
C GLY A 162 13.59 -4.00 -13.62
N THR A 163 14.01 -2.77 -13.88
CA THR A 163 13.89 -2.11 -15.19
C THR A 163 15.24 -1.76 -15.85
N ASP A 164 16.33 -1.67 -15.07
CA ASP A 164 17.70 -1.48 -15.55
C ASP A 164 18.68 -2.47 -14.88
N SER A 165 19.41 -3.23 -15.68
CA SER A 165 20.35 -4.28 -15.27
C SER A 165 21.77 -3.76 -15.02
N GLY A 166 21.96 -2.45 -14.80
CA GLY A 166 23.23 -1.87 -14.40
C GLY A 166 23.73 -2.42 -13.05
N PHE A 167 25.03 -2.74 -12.94
CA PHE A 167 25.58 -3.43 -11.76
C PHE A 167 26.13 -2.48 -10.67
N THR A 168 26.33 -1.21 -11.01
CA THR A 168 26.99 -0.19 -10.17
C THR A 168 26.27 1.14 -10.29
N PHE A 169 26.45 2.03 -9.30
CA PHE A 169 25.81 3.34 -9.24
C PHE A 169 25.90 4.17 -10.53
N SER A 170 27.03 4.11 -11.24
CA SER A 170 27.29 4.90 -12.45
C SER A 170 27.31 4.06 -13.73
N SER A 171 26.62 2.92 -13.73
CA SER A 171 26.53 2.08 -14.94
C SER A 171 25.77 2.81 -16.05
N PRO A 172 26.14 2.63 -17.33
CA PRO A 172 25.29 3.03 -18.43
C PRO A 172 23.93 2.32 -18.37
N ASN A 173 22.90 2.93 -18.94
CA ASN A 173 21.56 2.34 -19.02
C ASN A 173 21.61 0.99 -19.76
N PHE A 174 21.07 -0.05 -19.12
CA PHE A 174 20.96 -1.38 -19.70
C PHE A 174 19.61 -2.01 -19.36
N ALA A 175 18.59 -1.78 -20.19
CA ALA A 175 17.23 -2.23 -19.92
C ALA A 175 17.11 -3.73 -19.58
N THR A 176 16.40 -4.03 -18.50
CA THR A 176 16.05 -5.40 -18.09
C THR A 176 14.93 -5.94 -18.98
N VAL A 177 15.21 -7.01 -19.75
CA VAL A 177 14.26 -7.61 -20.70
C VAL A 177 14.25 -9.15 -20.56
N PRO A 178 13.13 -9.78 -20.17
CA PRO A 178 11.87 -9.15 -19.76
C PRO A 178 12.04 -8.32 -18.48
N GLN A 179 11.14 -7.36 -18.23
CA GLN A 179 11.15 -6.60 -16.99
C GLN A 179 11.02 -7.56 -15.79
N ASP A 180 11.77 -7.28 -14.72
CA ASP A 180 11.69 -8.00 -13.45
C ASP A 180 10.81 -7.24 -12.45
N THR A 181 10.46 -7.92 -11.35
CA THR A 181 9.72 -7.30 -10.25
C THR A 181 10.65 -6.55 -9.29
N VAL A 182 10.09 -5.68 -8.46
CA VAL A 182 10.84 -5.01 -7.40
C VAL A 182 11.50 -6.02 -6.46
N THR A 183 12.81 -5.91 -6.28
CA THR A 183 13.57 -6.75 -5.35
C THR A 183 14.40 -5.93 -4.38
N GLU A 184 14.67 -6.48 -3.21
CA GLU A 184 15.53 -5.83 -2.23
C GLU A 184 17.00 -6.03 -2.62
N VAL A 185 17.78 -4.96 -2.69
CA VAL A 185 19.21 -5.03 -2.99
C VAL A 185 19.94 -5.57 -1.76
N ARG A 186 20.46 -6.79 -1.88
CA ARG A 186 21.25 -7.45 -0.82
C ARG A 186 22.74 -7.25 -1.04
N ALA A 187 23.46 -7.09 0.07
CA ALA A 187 24.93 -7.02 0.11
C ALA A 187 25.59 -8.39 -0.02
#